data_AF-A0A7J7NZJ5-F1
#
_entry.id   AF-A0A7J7NZJ5-F1
#
_cell.length_a   1.000
_cell.length_b   1.000
_cell.length_c   1.000
_cell.angle_alpha   90.00
_cell.angle_beta   90.00
_cell.angle_gamma   90.00
#
_symmetry.space_group_name_H-M   'P 1'
#
loop_
_entity.id
_entity.type
_entity.pdbx_description
1 polymer ?
#
loop_
_entity_poly.entity_id
_entity_poly.type
_entity_poly.pdbx_seq_one_letter_code
_entity_poly.pdbx_strand_id
1 'polypeptide(L)'
;MYEGLDPVNALIKMSYDFFESCKTKLCFLLCALFPEDCKVTIDILVECAMGEDFLGDVETLREARGNLHLMVGTLVSSGLFLKGEDARYVIMHDIIRDVAILIAHESIMRVRLGLQKWPKLKEVGKRL
;
A
#
# COMPACT_ATOMS: atom_id res chain seq x y z
N MET A 1 -15.92 -15.40 -0.48
CA MET A 1 -14.80 -14.44 -0.65
C MET A 1 -14.42 -13.65 0.63
N TYR A 2 -15.02 -13.95 1.78
CA TYR A 2 -14.54 -13.55 3.12
C TYR A 2 -14.70 -14.69 4.13
N GLU A 3 -14.86 -15.92 3.64
CA GLU A 3 -15.16 -17.10 4.46
C GLU A 3 -13.98 -17.38 5.40
N GLY A 4 -14.27 -17.45 6.70
CA GLY A 4 -13.26 -17.69 7.74
C GLY A 4 -12.58 -16.45 8.29
N LEU A 5 -12.85 -15.23 7.78
CA LEU A 5 -12.45 -13.99 8.47
C LEU A 5 -13.52 -13.60 9.51
N ASP A 6 -13.09 -13.06 10.64
CA ASP A 6 -14.00 -12.41 11.57
C ASP A 6 -14.60 -11.12 10.93
N PRO A 7 -15.73 -10.61 11.46
CA PRO A 7 -16.44 -9.49 10.85
C PRO A 7 -15.61 -8.20 10.69
N VAL A 8 -14.68 -7.93 11.61
CA VAL A 8 -13.85 -6.71 11.57
C VAL A 8 -12.84 -6.82 10.43
N ASN A 9 -12.16 -7.96 10.34
CA ASN A 9 -11.18 -8.19 9.28
C ASN A 9 -11.84 -8.24 7.89
N ALA A 10 -13.06 -8.77 7.78
CA ALA A 10 -13.84 -8.73 6.55
C ALA A 10 -14.18 -7.28 6.13
N LEU A 11 -14.54 -6.40 7.07
CA LEU A 11 -14.81 -4.99 6.80
C LEU A 11 -13.55 -4.24 6.34
N ILE A 12 -12.41 -4.48 6.99
CA ILE A 12 -11.12 -3.88 6.58
C ILE A 12 -10.75 -4.31 5.16
N LYS A 13 -10.86 -5.61 4.86
CA LYS A 13 -10.61 -6.12 3.51
C LYS A 13 -11.56 -5.52 2.48
N MET A 14 -12.84 -5.36 2.83
CA MET A 14 -13.82 -4.68 1.97
C MET A 14 -13.41 -3.23 1.68
N SER A 15 -13.00 -2.46 2.69
CA SER A 15 -12.50 -1.10 2.51
C SER A 15 -11.27 -1.05 1.59
N TYR A 16 -10.36 -2.03 1.71
CA TYR A 16 -9.24 -2.17 0.79
C TYR A 16 -9.70 -2.46 -0.65
N ASP A 17 -10.70 -3.33 -0.82
CA ASP A 17 -11.21 -3.71 -2.13
C ASP A 17 -11.86 -2.52 -2.85
N PHE A 18 -12.45 -1.57 -2.11
CA PHE A 18 -13.03 -0.33 -2.62
C PHE A 18 -12.03 0.68 -3.18
N PHE A 19 -10.72 0.53 -2.93
CA PHE A 19 -9.75 1.41 -3.57
C PHE A 19 -9.69 1.16 -5.07
N GLU A 20 -10.08 2.12 -5.90
CA GLU A 20 -10.03 1.95 -7.36
C GLU A 20 -8.60 1.96 -7.91
N SER A 21 -7.71 2.74 -7.29
CA SER A 21 -6.33 2.90 -7.72
C SER A 21 -5.46 1.74 -7.24
N CYS A 22 -4.87 1.00 -8.20
CA CYS A 22 -3.84 -0.01 -7.92
C CYS A 22 -2.67 0.59 -7.11
N LYS A 23 -2.29 1.85 -7.37
CA LYS A 23 -1.22 2.51 -6.61
C LYS A 23 -1.63 2.71 -5.16
N THR A 24 -2.87 3.13 -4.89
CA THR A 24 -3.38 3.29 -3.52
C THR A 24 -3.43 1.94 -2.78
N LYS A 25 -3.89 0.87 -3.45
CA LYS A 25 -3.84 -0.49 -2.91
C LYS A 25 -2.41 -0.92 -2.57
N LEU A 26 -1.46 -0.68 -3.47
CA LEU A 26 -0.06 -1.01 -3.21
C LEU A 26 0.53 -0.16 -2.07
N CYS A 27 0.15 1.12 -1.94
CA CYS A 27 0.59 1.98 -0.83
C CYS A 27 0.07 1.49 0.51
N PHE A 28 -1.17 1.02 0.55
CA PHE A 28 -1.72 0.36 1.72
C PHE A 28 -0.84 -0.82 2.14
N LEU A 29 -0.47 -1.70 1.20
CA LEU A 29 0.39 -2.85 1.48
C LEU A 29 1.82 -2.45 1.86
N LEU A 30 2.37 -1.40 1.23
CA LEU A 30 3.71 -0.88 1.55
C LEU A 30 3.80 -0.42 3.00
N CYS A 31 2.77 0.25 3.51
CA CYS A 31 2.71 0.67 4.91
C CYS A 31 2.74 -0.51 5.90
N ALA A 32 2.31 -1.71 5.50
CA ALA A 32 2.33 -2.90 6.36
C ALA A 32 3.73 -3.50 6.57
N LEU A 33 4.73 -3.04 5.81
CA LEU A 33 6.13 -3.43 6.00
C LEU A 33 6.73 -2.88 7.31
N PHE A 34 6.14 -1.81 7.84
CA PHE A 34 6.57 -1.20 9.10
C PHE A 34 5.93 -1.91 10.31
N PRO A 35 6.55 -1.84 11.50
CA PRO A 35 5.98 -2.40 12.72
C PRO A 35 4.61 -1.80 13.07
N GLU A 36 3.86 -2.52 13.91
CA GLU A 36 2.59 -2.03 14.47
C GLU A 36 2.76 -0.67 15.17
N ASP A 37 1.75 0.19 14.98
CA ASP A 37 1.68 1.55 15.54
C ASP A 37 2.90 2.45 15.24
N CYS A 38 3.75 2.08 14.28
CA CYS A 38 4.92 2.84 13.89
C CYS A 38 4.53 4.13 13.16
N LYS A 39 5.27 5.22 13.45
CA LYS A 39 5.12 6.51 12.77
C LYS A 39 5.85 6.46 11.43
N VAL A 40 5.12 6.25 10.35
CA VAL A 40 5.68 6.17 9.00
C VAL A 40 5.54 7.52 8.29
N THR A 41 6.68 8.16 7.98
CA THR A 41 6.67 9.44 7.25
C THR A 41 6.49 9.22 5.76
N ILE A 42 6.00 10.26 5.07
CA ILE A 42 5.89 10.24 3.60
C ILE A 42 7.27 10.06 2.95
N ASP A 43 8.32 10.61 3.55
CA ASP A 43 9.67 10.59 2.99
C ASP A 43 10.23 9.17 2.97
N ILE A 44 10.01 8.42 4.06
CA ILE A 44 10.33 6.99 4.13
C ILE A 44 9.53 6.21 3.07
N LEU A 45 8.23 6.51 2.90
CA LEU A 45 7.43 5.85 1.86
C LEU A 45 7.92 6.18 0.44
N VAL A 46 8.40 7.40 0.19
CA VAL A 46 9.00 7.80 -1.10
C VAL A 46 10.26 6.98 -1.36
N GLU A 47 11.14 6.87 -0.38
CA GLU A 47 12.39 6.08 -0.51
C GLU A 47 12.08 4.61 -0.81
N CYS A 48 11.16 3.99 -0.07
CA CYS A 48 10.75 2.61 -0.33
C CYS A 48 10.10 2.44 -1.72
N ALA A 49 9.24 3.37 -2.12
CA ALA A 49 8.53 3.31 -3.39
C ALA A 49 9.45 3.55 -4.61
N MET A 50 10.51 4.34 -4.46
CA MET A 50 11.50 4.53 -5.51
C MET A 50 12.37 3.30 -5.73
N GLY A 51 12.69 2.54 -4.67
CA GLY A 51 13.48 1.31 -4.79
C GLY A 51 12.78 0.20 -5.58
N GLU A 52 11.46 0.24 -5.67
CA GLU A 52 10.61 -0.83 -6.23
C GLU A 52 9.95 -0.47 -7.57
N ASP A 53 10.35 0.65 -8.20
CA ASP A 53 9.73 1.21 -9.43
C ASP A 53 8.21 1.41 -9.29
N PHE A 54 7.74 1.51 -8.02
CA PHE A 54 6.34 1.44 -7.60
C PHE A 54 5.53 2.64 -8.07
N LEU A 55 6.18 3.81 -8.15
CA LEU A 55 5.51 5.04 -8.53
C LEU A 55 5.31 5.15 -10.05
N GLY A 56 5.98 4.30 -10.83
CA GLY A 56 6.01 4.31 -12.30
C GLY A 56 6.86 5.45 -12.85
N ASP A 57 6.45 5.99 -14.00
CA ASP A 57 7.09 7.13 -14.70
C ASP A 57 6.95 8.44 -13.90
N VAL A 58 7.65 8.56 -12.78
CA VAL A 58 7.78 9.81 -12.04
C VAL A 58 9.12 10.44 -12.37
N GLU A 59 9.11 11.66 -12.92
CA GLU A 59 10.33 12.32 -13.38
C GLU A 59 11.12 12.98 -12.24
N THR A 60 10.46 13.26 -11.10
CA THR A 60 11.06 13.98 -9.98
C THR A 60 10.66 13.45 -8.59
N LEU A 61 11.55 13.59 -7.62
CA LEU A 61 11.27 13.35 -6.18
C LEU A 61 10.05 14.15 -5.68
N ARG A 62 9.84 15.35 -6.22
CA ARG A 62 8.73 16.23 -5.83
C ARG A 62 7.38 15.65 -6.25
N GLU A 63 7.30 15.15 -7.48
CA GLU A 63 6.11 14.51 -8.01
C GLU A 63 5.83 13.19 -7.27
N ALA A 64 6.87 12.39 -6.99
CA ALA A 64 6.76 11.17 -6.20
C ALA A 64 6.13 11.45 -4.83
N ARG A 65 6.66 12.46 -4.13
CA ARG A 65 6.15 12.91 -2.84
C ARG A 65 4.71 13.40 -2.93
N GLY A 66 4.37 14.17 -3.97
CA GLY A 66 3.00 14.65 -4.21
C GLY A 66 2.00 13.51 -4.41
N ASN A 67 2.35 12.52 -5.23
CA ASN A 67 1.51 11.36 -5.50
C ASN A 67 1.29 10.52 -4.23
N LEU A 68 2.36 10.26 -3.46
CA LEU A 68 2.24 9.55 -2.18
C LEU A 68 1.41 10.33 -1.16
N HIS A 69 1.55 11.65 -1.09
CA HIS A 69 0.69 12.47 -0.23
C HIS A 69 -0.81 12.31 -0.57
N LEU A 70 -1.17 12.29 -1.86
CA LEU A 70 -2.56 12.10 -2.27
C LEU A 70 -3.06 10.70 -1.89
N MET A 71 -2.25 9.67 -2.15
CA MET A 71 -2.58 8.28 -1.84
C MET A 71 -2.76 8.08 -0.34
N VAL A 72 -1.83 8.58 0.47
CA VAL A 72 -1.92 8.54 1.94
C VAL A 72 -3.11 9.36 2.44
N GLY A 73 -3.43 10.49 1.80
CA GLY A 73 -4.65 11.23 2.07
C GLY A 73 -5.91 10.40 1.88
N THR A 74 -5.99 9.61 0.81
CA THR A 74 -7.10 8.66 0.57
C THR A 74 -7.16 7.60 1.66
N LEU A 75 -6.02 7.03 2.05
CA LEU A 75 -5.93 6.00 3.09
C LEU A 75 -6.37 6.51 4.48
N VAL A 76 -6.02 7.74 4.83
CA VAL A 76 -6.51 8.38 6.06
C VAL A 76 -8.01 8.66 5.96
N SER A 77 -8.49 9.12 4.81
CA SER A 77 -9.90 9.44 4.59
C SER A 77 -10.81 8.20 4.62
N SER A 78 -10.27 7.01 4.34
CA SER A 78 -10.99 5.74 4.47
C SER A 78 -11.04 5.20 5.90
N GLY A 79 -10.43 5.90 6.87
CA GLY A 79 -10.38 5.47 8.27
C GLY A 79 -9.44 4.29 8.54
N LEU A 80 -8.63 3.88 7.56
CA LEU A 80 -7.68 2.77 7.73
C LEU A 80 -6.35 3.21 8.36
N PHE A 81 -6.11 4.51 8.49
CA PHE A 81 -4.88 5.06 9.05
C PHE A 81 -5.18 6.23 9.95
N LEU A 82 -4.40 6.35 11.02
CA LEU A 82 -4.34 7.56 11.79
C LEU A 82 -3.32 8.52 11.18
N LYS A 83 -3.70 9.80 11.15
CA LYS A 83 -2.82 10.89 10.74
C LYS A 83 -2.12 11.45 11.97
N GLY A 84 -0.79 11.48 11.90
CA GLY A 84 0.06 12.07 12.92
C GLY A 84 0.00 13.59 12.97
N GLU A 85 0.66 14.14 13.99
CA GLU A 85 0.82 15.58 14.17
C GLU A 85 1.39 16.25 12.91
N ASP A 86 0.84 17.42 12.58
CA ASP A 86 1.21 18.22 11.40
C ASP A 86 1.16 17.48 10.05
N ALA A 87 0.40 16.39 9.94
CA ALA A 87 0.31 15.60 8.70
C ALA A 87 1.65 14.95 8.25
N ARG A 88 2.64 14.85 9.14
CA ARG A 88 4.00 14.43 8.77
C ARG A 88 4.18 12.92 8.66
N TYR A 89 3.32 12.15 9.33
CA TYR A 89 3.37 10.70 9.33
C TYR A 89 1.98 10.09 9.42
N VAL A 90 1.88 8.81 9.10
CA VAL A 90 0.71 7.97 9.34
C VAL A 90 1.04 6.80 10.24
N ILE A 91 0.02 6.27 10.89
CA ILE A 91 0.08 5.08 11.73
C ILE A 91 -0.95 4.07 11.22
N MET A 92 -0.49 2.83 11.02
CA MET A 92 -1.34 1.68 10.74
C MET A 92 -1.47 0.85 12.02
N HIS A 93 -2.71 0.61 12.45
CA HIS A 93 -2.98 -0.26 13.60
C HIS A 93 -2.69 -1.72 13.29
N ASP A 94 -2.37 -2.48 14.33
CA ASP A 94 -2.13 -3.93 14.32
C ASP A 94 -3.19 -4.72 13.52
N ILE A 95 -4.49 -4.53 13.78
CA ILE A 95 -5.57 -5.25 13.10
C ILE A 95 -5.62 -4.96 11.60
N ILE A 96 -5.30 -3.72 11.20
CA ILE A 96 -5.30 -3.30 9.79
C ILE A 96 -4.07 -3.89 9.09
N ARG A 97 -2.94 -3.91 9.81
CA ARG A 97 -1.68 -4.49 9.36
C ARG A 97 -1.79 -5.99 9.16
N ASP A 98 -2.46 -6.71 10.05
CA ASP A 98 -2.69 -8.15 9.91
C ASP A 98 -3.51 -8.48 8.66
N VAL A 99 -4.55 -7.70 8.39
CA VAL A 99 -5.35 -7.84 7.17
C VAL A 99 -4.51 -7.50 5.93
N ALA A 100 -3.66 -6.47 5.98
CA ALA A 100 -2.77 -6.12 4.89
C ALA A 100 -1.77 -7.25 4.57
N ILE A 101 -1.17 -7.86 5.59
CA ILE A 101 -0.27 -9.01 5.45
C ILE A 101 -1.01 -10.20 4.84
N LEU A 102 -2.23 -10.48 5.30
CA LEU A 102 -3.08 -11.54 4.76
C LEU A 102 -3.37 -11.33 3.27
N ILE A 103 -3.74 -10.11 2.86
CA ILE A 103 -4.00 -9.75 1.46
C ILE A 103 -2.73 -9.91 0.62
N ALA A 104 -1.57 -9.47 1.12
CA ALA A 104 -0.30 -9.60 0.42
C ALA A 104 0.07 -11.08 0.22
N HIS A 105 -0.09 -11.90 1.27
CA HIS A 105 0.14 -13.33 1.22
C HIS A 105 -0.79 -14.04 0.23
N GLU A 106 -2.09 -13.73 0.24
CA GLU A 106 -3.06 -14.28 -0.72
C GLU A 106 -2.68 -13.91 -2.16
N SER A 107 -2.26 -12.66 -2.39
CA SER A 107 -1.86 -12.16 -3.71
C SER A 107 -0.62 -12.88 -4.23
N ILE A 108 0.40 -13.07 -3.38
CA ILE A 108 1.61 -13.84 -3.72
C ILE A 108 1.24 -15.30 -4.04
N MET A 109 0.38 -15.93 -3.24
CA MET A 109 -0.03 -17.32 -3.47
C MET A 109 -0.78 -17.49 -4.79
N ARG A 110 -1.70 -16.57 -5.11
CA ARG A 110 -2.40 -16.57 -6.41
C ARG A 110 -1.42 -16.50 -7.59
N VAL A 111 -0.37 -15.69 -7.47
CA VAL A 111 0.69 -15.61 -8.49
C VAL A 111 1.49 -16.90 -8.58
N ARG A 112 1.92 -17.47 -7.44
CA ARG A 112 2.70 -18.72 -7.40
C ARG A 112 1.93 -19.91 -7.96
N LEU A 113 0.61 -19.96 -7.74
CA LEU A 113 -0.28 -21.00 -8.26
C LEU A 113 -0.70 -20.75 -9.72
N GLY A 114 -0.26 -19.66 -10.35
CA GLY A 114 -0.64 -19.31 -11.71
C GLY A 114 -2.10 -18.84 -11.86
N LEU A 115 -2.80 -18.58 -10.76
CA LEU A 115 -4.17 -18.06 -10.74
C LEU A 115 -4.24 -16.58 -11.12
N GLN A 116 -3.12 -15.88 -10.96
CA GLN A 116 -2.95 -14.49 -11.37
C GLN A 116 -1.55 -14.30 -11.97
N LYS A 117 -1.42 -13.40 -12.95
CA LYS A 117 -0.09 -12.97 -13.41
C LYS A 117 0.41 -11.84 -12.53
N TRP A 118 1.68 -11.86 -12.15
CA TRP A 118 2.31 -10.69 -11.55
C TRP A 118 2.13 -9.50 -12.51
N PRO A 119 1.74 -8.31 -12.03
CA PRO A 119 1.70 -7.15 -12.89
C PRO A 119 3.10 -6.95 -13.45
N LYS A 120 3.25 -7.05 -14.78
CA LYS A 120 4.53 -6.77 -15.41
C LYS A 120 4.87 -5.31 -15.11
N LEU A 121 5.89 -5.09 -14.28
CA LEU A 121 6.59 -3.81 -14.27
C LEU A 121 7.04 -3.60 -15.71
N LYS A 122 6.73 -2.44 -16.30
CA LYS A 122 7.19 -2.13 -17.66
C LYS A 122 8.69 -2.41 -17.68
N GLU A 123 9.16 -3.17 -18.65
CA GLU A 123 10.60 -3.34 -18.84
C GLU A 123 11.20 -1.95 -18.98
N VAL A 124 11.97 -1.52 -17.97
CA VAL A 124 12.78 -0.31 -18.08
C VAL A 124 13.69 -0.55 -19.27
N GLY A 125 13.42 0.19 -20.35
CA GLY A 125 14.22 0.14 -21.56
C GLY A 125 15.67 0.29 -21.15
N LYS A 126 16.50 -0.70 -21.54
CA LYS A 126 17.95 -0.61 -21.47
C LYS A 126 18.40 0.74 -22.02
N ARG A 127 18.76 1.66 -21.15
CA ARG A 127 19.64 2.79 -21.42
C ARG A 127 20.76 2.71 -20.40
N LEU A 128 21.77 1.89 -20.70
CA LEU A 128 23.03 2.29 -21.34
C LEU A 128 23.74 1.03 -21.85
#